data_AF-A0A3N4JKS9-F1
#
_entry.id   AF-A0A3N4JKS9-F1
#
_cell.length_a   1.000
_cell.length_b   1.000
_cell.length_c   1.000
_cell.angle_alpha   90.00
_cell.angle_beta   90.00
_cell.angle_gamma   90.00
#
_symmetry.space_group_name_H-M   'P 1'
#
loop_
_entity.id
_entity.type
_entity.pdbx_description
1 polymer ?
#
loop_
_entity_poly.entity_id
_entity_poly.type
_entity_poly.pdbx_seq_one_letter_code
_entity_poly.pdbx_strand_id
1 'polypeptide(L)'
;MIVPAFSVVLIASAGFASAVSPYNLYARSLDLVPRQNKNGGNNSGGNTGNNNNTGNNNAGNAALTLNPANVQTASQTTGQEAGAEAGQANSATDNANFINFCTGKTLTNGLQVQGGSCNGIVMGDIPSTANMVSSIITSPQPGQDIAANTAFNVQVQVANLNAGSFTNPANTYYAAPQALQGGKIVGHTHITIQDLGGSLTPKNAPNADTFAFFKGINDAGNGNGLLQAAVAGGLPAGFYRVCTMASASNHQPVVMPIAQRGAQDDCTKFTVGQGNAGGNNNSQVFRVPNHSYQEQKEKKMPNINPQYELPPEVAVEIAGYIRSGLFAPLATNVGRLTSECQEGICGVRDGLEDAQSQISNIIEPTAERLVPIATELKSVYRQIDLLEALISRISNTIKLTSAKLDTTESLIRREERSLNDKKPPPLWPSLDKTPAFRARDYVVDNRLVERDLSSPG
;
A
#
# COMPACT_ATOMS: atom_id res chain seq x y z
N MET A 1 46.48 -3.40 -25.20
CA MET A 1 46.81 -3.43 -23.76
C MET A 1 46.44 -2.08 -23.17
N ILE A 2 45.90 -2.09 -21.94
CA ILE A 2 45.32 -0.97 -21.18
C ILE A 2 43.81 -0.78 -21.42
N VAL A 3 43.05 -1.48 -20.56
CA VAL A 3 41.66 -1.24 -20.18
C VAL A 3 41.70 -0.36 -18.92
N PRO A 4 40.80 0.63 -18.75
CA PRO A 4 40.40 1.05 -17.43
C PRO A 4 38.96 0.62 -17.15
N ALA A 5 38.83 -0.20 -16.11
CA ALA A 5 37.58 -0.53 -15.46
C ALA A 5 37.06 0.70 -14.71
N PHE A 6 35.78 1.03 -14.87
CA PHE A 6 35.07 1.91 -13.96
C PHE A 6 34.01 1.10 -13.20
N SER A 7 34.25 1.04 -11.90
CA SER A 7 33.43 0.39 -10.88
C SER A 7 32.04 1.01 -10.79
N VAL A 8 31.03 0.15 -10.79
CA VAL A 8 29.65 0.48 -10.42
C VAL A 8 29.60 0.63 -8.90
N VAL A 9 29.39 1.85 -8.41
CA VAL A 9 29.03 2.13 -7.02
C VAL A 9 27.52 2.40 -6.96
N LEU A 10 26.84 1.49 -6.29
CA LEU A 10 25.45 1.56 -5.87
C LEU A 10 25.32 2.57 -4.73
N ILE A 11 24.52 3.63 -4.91
CA ILE A 11 24.01 4.45 -3.80
C ILE A 11 22.49 4.42 -3.87
N ALA A 12 21.91 3.77 -2.87
CA ALA A 12 20.49 3.81 -2.57
C ALA A 12 20.18 5.03 -1.67
N SER A 13 18.91 5.44 -1.70
CA SER A 13 18.16 6.26 -0.74
C SER A 13 18.34 7.79 -0.75
N ALA A 14 17.33 8.46 -1.31
CA ALA A 14 16.72 9.65 -0.72
C ALA A 14 15.24 9.67 -1.16
N GLY A 15 14.33 9.58 -0.18
CA GLY A 15 12.89 9.58 -0.40
C GLY A 15 12.39 10.94 -0.87
N PHE A 16 11.38 10.93 -1.75
CA PHE A 16 10.62 12.12 -2.08
C PHE A 16 9.15 11.93 -1.72
N ALA A 17 8.68 12.91 -0.95
CA ALA A 17 7.30 13.11 -0.55
C ALA A 17 6.41 13.37 -1.77
N SER A 18 5.20 12.86 -1.65
CA SER A 18 4.07 12.97 -2.58
C SER A 18 3.43 14.35 -2.59
N ALA A 19 3.10 14.86 -3.79
CA ALA A 19 1.97 15.76 -4.00
C ALA A 19 1.32 15.48 -5.38
N VAL A 20 0.03 15.13 -5.32
CA VAL A 20 -1.04 14.96 -6.33
C VAL A 20 -0.97 15.95 -7.54
N SER A 21 -1.33 15.62 -8.79
CA SER A 21 -2.56 14.99 -9.30
C SER A 21 -2.44 14.64 -10.81
N PRO A 22 -3.09 13.58 -11.35
CA PRO A 22 -3.04 13.21 -12.77
C PRO A 22 -4.32 13.55 -13.56
N TYR A 23 -4.16 14.15 -14.74
CA TYR A 23 -5.13 14.02 -15.84
C TYR A 23 -4.79 12.76 -16.66
N ASN A 24 -5.84 11.99 -16.95
CA ASN A 24 -5.86 10.76 -17.75
C ASN A 24 -5.29 10.95 -19.17
N LEU A 25 -4.66 9.89 -19.71
CA LEU A 25 -4.94 9.42 -21.07
C LEU A 25 -4.51 7.95 -21.26
N TYR A 26 -5.48 7.19 -21.74
CA TYR A 26 -5.54 5.76 -22.04
C TYR A 26 -4.63 5.30 -23.19
N ALA A 27 -4.12 4.07 -23.08
CA ALA A 27 -4.03 3.06 -24.15
C ALA A 27 -3.71 1.70 -23.47
N ARG A 28 -4.69 0.83 -23.23
CA ARG A 28 -5.15 -0.27 -24.11
C ARG A 28 -4.02 -1.14 -24.65
N SER A 29 -3.82 -2.30 -24.04
CA SER A 29 -3.55 -3.53 -24.78
C SER A 29 -4.73 -4.48 -24.56
N LEU A 30 -5.41 -4.75 -25.68
CA LEU A 30 -6.19 -5.96 -25.84
C LEU A 30 -5.22 -7.13 -25.83
N ASP A 31 -5.60 -8.25 -25.22
CA ASP A 31 -5.40 -9.48 -25.98
C ASP A 31 -6.59 -10.44 -25.85
N LEU A 32 -7.05 -10.78 -27.04
CA LEU A 32 -8.13 -11.69 -27.37
C LEU A 32 -7.47 -13.04 -27.67
N VAL A 33 -7.75 -14.07 -26.87
CA VAL A 33 -7.58 -15.45 -27.34
C VAL A 33 -8.95 -16.05 -27.65
N PRO A 34 -9.20 -16.46 -28.91
CA PRO A 34 -10.48 -16.97 -29.37
C PRO A 34 -10.75 -18.41 -28.89
N ARG A 35 -11.98 -18.63 -28.39
CA ARG A 35 -12.60 -19.96 -28.31
C ARG A 35 -13.14 -20.32 -29.70
N GLN A 36 -12.62 -21.38 -30.32
CA GLN A 36 -13.29 -22.03 -31.45
C GLN A 36 -13.78 -23.42 -31.06
N ASN A 37 -15.10 -23.45 -30.92
CA ASN A 37 -15.97 -24.59 -30.89
C ASN A 37 -15.82 -25.42 -32.19
N LYS A 38 -15.62 -26.72 -32.10
CA LYS A 38 -15.90 -27.67 -33.19
C LYS A 38 -16.76 -28.80 -32.66
N ASN A 39 -18.05 -28.68 -32.94
CA ASN A 39 -19.02 -29.75 -32.90
C ASN A 39 -19.31 -30.19 -34.36
N GLY A 40 -19.55 -31.49 -34.55
CA GLY A 40 -19.90 -32.13 -35.83
C GLY A 40 -18.71 -32.87 -36.46
N GLY A 41 -18.68 -34.20 -36.61
CA GLY A 41 -19.72 -35.23 -36.51
C GLY A 41 -19.47 -36.19 -37.67
N ASN A 42 -19.06 -37.45 -37.41
CA ASN A 42 -19.45 -38.56 -38.27
C ASN A 42 -19.39 -39.90 -37.54
N ASN A 43 -20.36 -40.72 -37.90
CA ASN A 43 -20.87 -41.94 -37.31
C ASN A 43 -20.05 -43.17 -37.75
N SER A 44 -19.85 -44.17 -36.86
CA SER A 44 -20.08 -45.62 -37.12
C SER A 44 -19.44 -46.54 -36.07
N GLY A 45 -20.34 -47.17 -35.29
CA GLY A 45 -20.37 -48.56 -34.79
C GLY A 45 -19.09 -49.37 -34.51
N GLY A 46 -19.03 -49.96 -33.30
CA GLY A 46 -18.15 -51.10 -33.00
C GLY A 46 -18.06 -51.43 -31.51
N ASN A 47 -18.67 -52.54 -31.10
CA ASN A 47 -18.90 -53.01 -29.74
C ASN A 47 -17.64 -53.55 -29.00
N THR A 48 -17.71 -53.56 -27.67
CA THR A 48 -17.04 -54.48 -26.68
C THR A 48 -15.52 -54.48 -26.50
N GLY A 49 -15.07 -54.32 -25.24
CA GLY A 49 -13.78 -54.85 -24.78
C GLY A 49 -13.19 -54.18 -23.54
N ASN A 50 -13.61 -54.62 -22.36
CA ASN A 50 -13.04 -54.28 -21.05
C ASN A 50 -11.56 -54.73 -20.97
N ASN A 51 -10.63 -53.85 -20.59
CA ASN A 51 -9.43 -54.29 -19.85
C ASN A 51 -8.70 -53.16 -19.12
N ASN A 52 -8.21 -53.54 -17.95
CA ASN A 52 -7.72 -52.73 -16.86
C ASN A 52 -6.21 -52.47 -16.97
N ASN A 53 -5.77 -51.38 -16.34
CA ASN A 53 -4.41 -51.08 -15.86
C ASN A 53 -3.35 -50.61 -16.88
N THR A 54 -2.89 -49.34 -16.75
CA THR A 54 -1.56 -48.95 -16.22
C THR A 54 -1.23 -47.49 -16.54
N GLY A 55 -0.87 -46.72 -15.50
CA GLY A 55 0.33 -45.87 -15.51
C GLY A 55 0.40 -44.64 -16.44
N ASN A 56 0.15 -43.48 -15.82
CA ASN A 56 0.94 -42.23 -15.93
C ASN A 56 1.07 -41.53 -17.30
N ASN A 57 0.53 -40.31 -17.37
CA ASN A 57 1.11 -39.10 -17.98
C ASN A 57 -0.01 -38.19 -18.49
N ASN A 58 -0.47 -37.24 -17.65
CA ASN A 58 -1.12 -36.04 -18.16
C ASN A 58 -0.43 -34.80 -17.59
N ALA A 59 0.88 -34.70 -17.85
CA ALA A 59 1.69 -33.50 -17.65
C ALA A 59 1.42 -32.47 -18.77
N GLY A 60 0.14 -32.10 -18.95
CA GLY A 60 -0.30 -31.20 -20.01
C GLY A 60 -1.23 -30.08 -19.56
N ASN A 61 -1.70 -30.08 -18.30
CA ASN A 61 -2.52 -28.98 -17.76
C ASN A 61 -2.38 -28.79 -16.23
N ALA A 62 -1.20 -29.11 -15.68
CA ALA A 62 -0.91 -29.01 -14.24
C ALA A 62 -0.76 -27.57 -13.72
N ALA A 63 -0.81 -26.56 -14.59
CA ALA A 63 -0.57 -25.16 -14.22
C ALA A 63 -1.78 -24.48 -13.55
N LEU A 64 -2.99 -25.04 -13.66
CA LEU A 64 -4.24 -24.44 -13.17
C LEU A 64 -4.93 -25.23 -12.06
N THR A 65 -4.35 -26.35 -11.63
CA THR A 65 -4.90 -27.22 -10.57
C THR A 65 -3.96 -27.24 -9.39
N LEU A 66 -4.47 -27.11 -8.16
CA LEU A 66 -3.66 -27.30 -6.96
C LEU A 66 -3.05 -28.70 -6.97
N ASN A 67 -1.72 -28.76 -6.83
CA ASN A 67 -1.05 -30.03 -6.62
C ASN A 67 -1.59 -30.65 -5.31
N PRO A 68 -2.15 -31.87 -5.33
CA PRO A 68 -2.68 -32.51 -4.13
C PRO A 68 -1.69 -32.58 -2.96
N ALA A 69 -0.38 -32.65 -3.23
CA ALA A 69 0.66 -32.65 -2.21
C ALA A 69 0.77 -31.31 -1.44
N ASN A 70 0.25 -30.23 -2.00
CA ASN A 70 0.28 -28.90 -1.40
C ASN A 70 -1.01 -28.55 -0.65
N VAL A 71 -1.99 -29.46 -0.56
CA VAL A 71 -3.25 -29.23 0.16
C VAL A 71 -2.96 -28.98 1.64
N GLN A 72 -3.44 -27.84 2.14
CA GLN A 72 -3.38 -27.44 3.54
C GLN A 72 -4.61 -28.00 4.25
N THR A 73 -4.45 -29.13 4.92
CA THR A 73 -5.57 -29.81 5.60
C THR A 73 -6.16 -28.98 6.73
N ALA A 74 -5.39 -28.07 7.34
CA ALA A 74 -5.88 -27.13 8.35
C ALA A 74 -6.98 -26.19 7.80
N SER A 75 -6.91 -25.83 6.51
CA SER A 75 -7.94 -25.03 5.83
C SER A 75 -9.27 -25.77 5.68
N GLN A 76 -9.36 -27.05 6.05
CA GLN A 76 -10.58 -27.85 6.00
C GLN A 76 -11.35 -27.82 7.32
N THR A 77 -10.84 -27.11 8.33
CA THR A 77 -11.39 -27.06 9.68
C THR A 77 -11.59 -25.62 10.14
N THR A 78 -12.55 -25.41 11.03
CA THR A 78 -12.89 -24.08 11.55
C THR A 78 -11.97 -23.64 12.70
N GLY A 79 -11.20 -24.57 13.26
CA GLY A 79 -10.31 -24.33 14.40
C GLY A 79 -11.03 -24.43 15.75
N GLN A 80 -12.30 -24.84 15.77
CA GLN A 80 -13.15 -24.93 16.97
C GLN A 80 -13.35 -26.37 17.47
N GLU A 81 -12.90 -27.36 16.71
CA GLU A 81 -13.23 -28.78 16.89
C GLU A 81 -12.59 -29.40 18.15
N ALA A 82 -11.56 -28.76 18.73
CA ALA A 82 -10.79 -29.27 19.87
C ALA A 82 -11.09 -28.55 21.21
N GLY A 83 -12.20 -27.81 21.30
CA GLY A 83 -12.54 -27.02 22.48
C GLY A 83 -12.03 -25.60 22.34
N ALA A 84 -12.92 -24.72 21.88
CA ALA A 84 -12.63 -23.32 21.69
C ALA A 84 -12.74 -22.51 22.98
N GLU A 85 -11.87 -21.52 23.12
CA GLU A 85 -12.02 -20.53 24.20
C GLU A 85 -13.19 -19.59 23.88
N ALA A 86 -13.85 -19.08 24.92
CA ALA A 86 -14.93 -18.12 24.76
C ALA A 86 -14.42 -16.86 24.02
N GLY A 87 -15.06 -16.53 22.90
CA GLY A 87 -14.72 -15.37 22.06
C GLY A 87 -13.92 -15.69 20.79
N GLN A 88 -13.56 -16.95 20.52
CA GLN A 88 -12.90 -17.34 19.26
C GLN A 88 -13.92 -17.45 18.11
N ALA A 89 -13.52 -17.04 16.90
CA ALA A 89 -14.34 -17.10 15.69
C ALA A 89 -13.98 -18.29 14.79
N ASN A 90 -14.95 -18.78 14.02
CA ASN A 90 -14.72 -19.85 13.05
C ASN A 90 -13.82 -19.37 11.90
N SER A 91 -12.80 -20.14 11.57
CA SER A 91 -12.10 -20.00 10.28
C SER A 91 -13.02 -20.39 9.13
N ALA A 92 -12.91 -19.68 8.01
CA ALA A 92 -13.46 -20.17 6.74
C ALA A 92 -12.75 -21.46 6.34
N THR A 93 -13.46 -22.33 5.62
CA THR A 93 -12.93 -23.62 5.19
C THR A 93 -12.93 -23.76 3.67
N ASP A 94 -11.89 -24.35 3.10
CA ASP A 94 -11.83 -24.78 1.71
C ASP A 94 -10.93 -26.01 1.54
N ASN A 95 -11.37 -26.94 0.69
CA ASN A 95 -10.64 -28.18 0.42
C ASN A 95 -9.50 -28.00 -0.60
N ALA A 96 -9.45 -26.85 -1.28
CA ALA A 96 -8.51 -26.55 -2.34
C ALA A 96 -7.68 -25.29 -2.04
N ASN A 97 -7.33 -25.05 -0.77
CA ASN A 97 -6.47 -23.93 -0.31
C ASN A 97 -6.91 -22.55 -0.82
N PHE A 98 -8.20 -22.36 -1.02
CA PHE A 98 -8.81 -21.14 -1.53
C PHE A 98 -8.30 -20.71 -2.91
N ILE A 99 -7.74 -21.62 -3.73
CA ILE A 99 -7.20 -21.30 -5.07
C ILE A 99 -8.26 -20.68 -6.00
N ASN A 100 -9.53 -20.98 -5.76
CA ASN A 100 -10.66 -20.51 -6.56
C ASN A 100 -11.51 -19.45 -5.84
N PHE A 101 -10.99 -18.86 -4.76
CA PHE A 101 -11.74 -17.91 -3.92
C PHE A 101 -12.33 -16.72 -4.69
N CYS A 102 -11.67 -16.29 -5.76
CA CYS A 102 -12.11 -15.18 -6.60
C CYS A 102 -13.12 -15.55 -7.70
N THR A 103 -13.63 -16.78 -7.72
CA THR A 103 -14.60 -17.22 -8.72
C THR A 103 -15.85 -16.32 -8.68
N GLY A 104 -16.21 -15.76 -9.83
CA GLY A 104 -17.38 -14.88 -9.97
C GLY A 104 -17.20 -13.44 -9.47
N LYS A 105 -16.00 -13.06 -8.99
CA LYS A 105 -15.66 -11.69 -8.56
C LYS A 105 -14.85 -10.96 -9.65
N THR A 106 -14.83 -9.63 -9.60
CA THR A 106 -13.94 -8.80 -10.43
C THR A 106 -12.48 -9.03 -10.04
N LEU A 107 -11.62 -9.44 -10.97
CA LEU A 107 -10.22 -9.78 -10.66
C LEU A 107 -9.29 -8.55 -10.62
N THR A 108 -8.34 -8.54 -9.69
CA THR A 108 -7.30 -7.48 -9.60
C THR A 108 -6.37 -7.50 -10.82
N ASN A 109 -5.90 -8.68 -11.22
CA ASN A 109 -5.09 -8.91 -12.43
C ASN A 109 -3.96 -7.88 -12.69
N GLY A 110 -3.24 -7.47 -11.65
CA GLY A 110 -2.15 -6.48 -11.76
C GLY A 110 -2.60 -5.04 -11.99
N LEU A 111 -3.89 -4.73 -11.85
CA LEU A 111 -4.47 -3.40 -12.05
C LEU A 111 -4.91 -2.76 -10.73
N GLN A 112 -4.90 -1.42 -10.70
CA GLN A 112 -5.47 -0.62 -9.61
C GLN A 112 -6.99 -0.46 -9.81
N VAL A 113 -7.76 -1.44 -9.36
CA VAL A 113 -9.22 -1.44 -9.52
C VAL A 113 -9.89 -0.67 -8.36
N GLN A 114 -10.23 0.59 -8.61
CA GLN A 114 -10.75 1.52 -7.59
C GLN A 114 -12.12 1.14 -7.01
N GLY A 115 -12.93 0.37 -7.74
CA GLY A 115 -14.25 -0.12 -7.30
C GLY A 115 -14.22 -1.37 -6.41
N GLY A 116 -13.03 -1.86 -6.04
CA GLY A 116 -12.84 -3.14 -5.35
C GLY A 116 -12.63 -4.30 -6.33
N SER A 117 -11.78 -5.26 -5.95
CA SER A 117 -11.45 -6.44 -6.75
C SER A 117 -10.97 -7.60 -5.87
N CYS A 118 -10.87 -8.79 -6.44
CA CYS A 118 -10.36 -10.00 -5.82
C CYS A 118 -9.06 -10.44 -6.50
N ASN A 119 -8.01 -10.69 -5.74
CA ASN A 119 -6.74 -11.15 -6.28
C ASN A 119 -6.69 -12.69 -6.27
N GLY A 120 -6.60 -13.31 -7.45
CA GLY A 120 -6.48 -14.76 -7.61
C GLY A 120 -5.14 -15.33 -7.15
N ILE A 121 -4.14 -14.46 -6.90
CA ILE A 121 -2.96 -14.82 -6.11
C ILE A 121 -3.39 -14.71 -4.65
N VAL A 122 -3.40 -15.84 -3.93
CA VAL A 122 -4.07 -16.01 -2.63
C VAL A 122 -3.54 -15.01 -1.58
N MET A 123 -4.15 -13.83 -1.54
CA MET A 123 -3.97 -12.78 -0.53
C MET A 123 -5.28 -12.50 0.23
N GLY A 124 -6.42 -12.92 -0.35
CA GLY A 124 -7.79 -12.71 0.16
C GLY A 124 -8.54 -11.53 -0.45
N ASP A 125 -9.68 -11.19 0.14
CA ASP A 125 -10.50 -10.04 -0.27
C ASP A 125 -9.79 -8.72 0.06
N ILE A 126 -9.89 -7.74 -0.83
CA ILE A 126 -9.28 -6.42 -0.67
C ILE A 126 -10.39 -5.38 -0.43
N PRO A 127 -10.35 -4.56 0.65
CA PRO A 127 -11.38 -3.56 0.90
C PRO A 127 -11.33 -2.44 -0.14
N SER A 128 -12.40 -1.67 -0.29
CA SER A 128 -12.38 -0.42 -1.06
C SER A 128 -11.51 0.65 -0.38
N THR A 129 -11.09 1.69 -1.10
CA THR A 129 -10.34 2.83 -0.52
C THR A 129 -11.09 3.50 0.63
N ALA A 130 -12.43 3.54 0.59
CA ALA A 130 -13.27 4.04 1.68
C ALA A 130 -13.24 3.20 2.97
N ASN A 131 -12.78 1.94 2.89
CA ASN A 131 -12.76 0.97 3.99
C ASN A 131 -11.33 0.54 4.35
N MET A 132 -10.32 1.36 4.05
CA MET A 132 -8.95 1.07 4.48
C MET A 132 -8.85 1.17 6.00
N VAL A 133 -8.18 0.19 6.61
CA VAL A 133 -7.86 0.20 8.04
C VAL A 133 -6.86 1.30 8.33
N SER A 134 -7.08 2.01 9.43
CA SER A 134 -6.15 2.97 9.99
C SER A 134 -6.24 2.90 11.50
N SER A 135 -5.09 2.96 12.17
CA SER A 135 -4.97 2.87 13.62
C SER A 135 -4.32 4.14 14.14
N ILE A 136 -4.67 4.53 15.37
CA ILE A 136 -3.97 5.56 16.13
C ILE A 136 -3.91 5.17 17.61
N ILE A 137 -2.72 5.19 18.19
CA ILE A 137 -2.50 4.89 19.61
C ILE A 137 -2.90 6.13 20.40
N THR A 138 -3.86 5.95 21.30
CA THR A 138 -4.38 7.03 22.18
C THR A 138 -3.80 6.94 23.60
N SER A 139 -3.20 5.81 23.95
CA SER A 139 -2.43 5.66 25.18
C SER A 139 -1.40 4.54 25.03
N PRO A 140 -0.13 4.74 25.43
CA PRO A 140 0.47 6.00 25.89
C PRO A 140 0.48 7.10 24.83
N GLN A 141 0.49 8.36 25.28
CA GLN A 141 0.69 9.51 24.40
C GLN A 141 2.18 9.64 24.01
N PRO A 142 2.49 10.28 22.86
CA PRO A 142 3.88 10.54 22.47
C PRO A 142 4.66 11.28 23.57
N GLY A 143 5.80 10.72 23.98
CA GLY A 143 6.67 11.29 25.01
C GLY A 143 6.13 11.21 26.43
N GLN A 144 5.00 10.55 26.67
CA GLN A 144 4.47 10.36 28.02
C GLN A 144 5.47 9.55 28.87
N ASP A 145 5.67 9.97 30.13
CA ASP A 145 6.39 9.17 31.12
C ASP A 145 5.38 8.40 32.00
N ILE A 146 5.46 7.07 31.99
CA ILE A 146 4.64 6.20 32.81
C ILE A 146 5.44 5.79 34.05
N ALA A 147 4.76 5.63 35.19
CA ALA A 147 5.41 5.12 36.40
C ALA A 147 5.97 3.69 36.17
N ALA A 148 7.23 3.47 36.55
CA ALA A 148 7.85 2.16 36.44
C ALA A 148 7.11 1.10 37.25
N ASN A 149 7.05 -0.12 36.71
CA ASN A 149 6.43 -1.31 37.29
C ASN A 149 4.98 -1.08 37.76
N THR A 150 4.29 -0.14 37.10
CA THR A 150 2.89 0.20 37.39
C THR A 150 2.03 -0.23 36.21
N ALA A 151 0.91 -0.88 36.51
CA ALA A 151 -0.04 -1.32 35.49
C ALA A 151 -0.56 -0.13 34.67
N PHE A 152 -0.65 -0.31 33.36
CA PHE A 152 -1.29 0.67 32.46
C PHE A 152 -1.97 -0.05 31.30
N ASN A 153 -2.76 0.71 30.54
CA ASN A 153 -3.44 0.20 29.36
C ASN A 153 -2.85 0.85 28.11
N VAL A 154 -2.54 0.02 27.11
CA VAL A 154 -2.39 0.50 25.74
C VAL A 154 -3.78 0.59 25.13
N GLN A 155 -4.12 1.73 24.56
CA GLN A 155 -5.38 1.98 23.89
C GLN A 155 -5.13 2.41 22.45
N VAL A 156 -5.84 1.80 21.52
CA VAL A 156 -5.75 2.09 20.10
C VAL A 156 -7.15 2.31 19.54
N GLN A 157 -7.33 3.40 18.81
CA GLN A 157 -8.51 3.63 18.01
C GLN A 157 -8.25 3.12 16.60
N VAL A 158 -9.04 2.14 16.16
CA VAL A 158 -8.96 1.52 14.85
C VAL A 158 -10.20 1.88 14.04
N ALA A 159 -10.01 2.32 12.81
CA ALA A 159 -11.07 2.55 11.84
C ALA A 159 -11.13 1.39 10.84
N ASN A 160 -12.35 1.09 10.35
CA ASN A 160 -12.59 0.18 9.22
C ASN A 160 -12.08 -1.27 9.37
N LEU A 161 -11.90 -1.74 10.60
CA LEU A 161 -11.66 -3.14 10.93
C LEU A 161 -12.88 -3.71 11.65
N ASN A 162 -13.39 -4.85 11.20
CA ASN A 162 -14.27 -5.68 12.02
C ASN A 162 -13.37 -6.50 12.96
N ALA A 163 -13.02 -5.88 14.07
CA ALA A 163 -12.15 -6.46 15.09
C ALA A 163 -12.84 -7.59 15.87
N GLY A 164 -12.06 -8.43 16.54
CA GLY A 164 -12.55 -9.54 17.36
C GLY A 164 -12.51 -10.90 16.66
N SER A 165 -11.83 -11.00 15.51
CA SER A 165 -11.64 -12.27 14.81
C SER A 165 -10.17 -12.69 14.88
N PHE A 166 -9.85 -13.57 15.82
CA PHE A 166 -8.52 -14.12 16.08
C PHE A 166 -8.59 -15.65 16.03
N THR A 167 -7.92 -16.28 15.06
CA THR A 167 -7.86 -17.75 14.97
C THR A 167 -6.62 -18.29 15.67
N ASN A 168 -6.63 -19.57 16.02
CA ASN A 168 -5.55 -20.20 16.79
C ASN A 168 -4.21 -20.18 16.02
N PRO A 169 -3.18 -19.44 16.49
CA PRO A 169 -1.91 -19.31 15.79
C PRO A 169 -1.06 -20.60 15.82
N ALA A 170 -1.35 -21.57 16.68
CA ALA A 170 -0.58 -22.82 16.72
C ALA A 170 -0.92 -23.75 15.54
N ASN A 171 -2.10 -23.61 14.94
CA ASN A 171 -2.60 -24.58 13.95
C ASN A 171 -3.39 -23.98 12.77
N THR A 172 -3.71 -22.68 12.79
CA THR A 172 -4.41 -22.00 11.67
C THR A 172 -3.68 -20.75 11.15
N TYR A 173 -2.42 -20.59 11.53
CA TYR A 173 -1.57 -19.47 11.12
C TYR A 173 -1.43 -19.40 9.59
N TYR A 174 -1.88 -18.30 9.00
CA TYR A 174 -1.96 -18.07 7.55
C TYR A 174 -2.78 -19.13 6.78
N ALA A 175 -3.61 -19.91 7.47
CA ALA A 175 -4.35 -21.02 6.86
C ALA A 175 -5.55 -20.58 6.03
N ALA A 176 -6.03 -19.34 6.21
CA ALA A 176 -7.15 -18.79 5.45
C ALA A 176 -6.85 -17.36 4.96
N PRO A 177 -7.33 -17.00 3.75
CA PRO A 177 -7.18 -15.68 3.18
C PRO A 177 -7.93 -14.59 3.96
N GLN A 178 -7.56 -13.32 3.72
CA GLN A 178 -8.28 -12.17 4.26
C GLN A 178 -9.75 -12.20 3.76
N ALA A 179 -10.69 -11.86 4.65
CA ALA A 179 -12.11 -11.79 4.33
C ALA A 179 -12.68 -10.41 4.68
N LEU A 180 -13.76 -10.01 3.99
CA LEU A 180 -14.52 -8.81 4.32
C LEU A 180 -15.90 -9.13 4.88
N GLN A 181 -16.38 -8.28 5.79
CA GLN A 181 -17.78 -8.24 6.20
C GLN A 181 -18.25 -6.78 6.16
N GLY A 182 -19.32 -6.51 5.43
CA GLY A 182 -19.76 -5.12 5.21
C GLY A 182 -18.69 -4.22 4.56
N GLY A 183 -17.78 -4.79 3.76
CA GLY A 183 -16.70 -4.07 3.09
C GLY A 183 -15.46 -3.78 3.94
N LYS A 184 -15.49 -4.11 5.24
CA LYS A 184 -14.36 -3.96 6.18
C LYS A 184 -13.65 -5.30 6.39
N ILE A 185 -12.34 -5.25 6.63
CA ILE A 185 -11.54 -6.45 6.89
C ILE A 185 -11.99 -7.09 8.20
N VAL A 186 -12.16 -8.40 8.20
CA VAL A 186 -12.41 -9.20 9.41
C VAL A 186 -11.08 -9.66 9.97
N GLY A 187 -10.81 -9.31 11.23
CA GLY A 187 -9.52 -9.61 11.83
C GLY A 187 -9.36 -9.10 13.25
N HIS A 188 -8.13 -8.79 13.61
CA HIS A 188 -7.74 -8.38 14.95
C HIS A 188 -6.49 -7.50 14.90
N THR A 189 -6.04 -7.03 16.06
CA THR A 189 -4.85 -6.19 16.19
C THR A 189 -3.90 -6.78 17.22
N HIS A 190 -2.60 -6.74 16.95
CA HIS A 190 -1.58 -6.99 17.96
C HIS A 190 -1.00 -5.69 18.46
N ILE A 191 -0.57 -5.68 19.72
CA ILE A 191 0.21 -4.63 20.34
C ILE A 191 1.57 -5.21 20.72
N THR A 192 2.63 -4.52 20.30
CA THR A 192 4.01 -4.86 20.68
C THR A 192 4.66 -3.63 21.30
N ILE A 193 5.29 -3.82 22.47
CA ILE A 193 6.15 -2.82 23.09
C ILE A 193 7.59 -3.31 23.02
N GLN A 194 8.46 -2.51 22.42
CA GLN A 194 9.88 -2.80 22.30
C GLN A 194 10.69 -1.77 23.08
N ASP A 195 11.74 -2.24 23.74
CA ASP A 195 12.78 -1.40 24.34
C ASP A 195 13.63 -0.77 23.22
N LEU A 196 13.86 0.53 23.31
CA LEU A 196 14.69 1.32 22.39
C LEU A 196 16.12 1.53 22.93
N GLY A 197 16.43 0.98 24.10
CA GLY A 197 17.67 1.19 24.81
C GLY A 197 17.64 2.52 25.57
N GLY A 198 18.65 3.37 25.37
CA GLY A 198 18.84 4.58 26.17
C GLY A 198 18.20 5.87 25.64
N SER A 199 17.34 5.82 24.61
CA SER A 199 16.75 7.02 24.00
C SER A 199 15.46 6.74 23.22
N LEU A 200 14.57 7.74 23.10
CA LEU A 200 13.43 7.72 22.16
C LEU A 200 13.86 7.91 20.71
N THR A 201 15.11 8.29 20.44
CA THR A 201 15.65 8.51 19.09
C THR A 201 16.80 7.55 18.76
N PRO A 202 16.59 6.22 18.88
CA PRO A 202 17.64 5.28 18.50
C PRO A 202 17.91 5.38 17.00
N LYS A 203 19.16 5.17 16.61
CA LYS A 203 19.58 5.12 15.20
C LYS A 203 19.48 3.72 14.60
N ASN A 204 19.47 2.69 15.43
CA ASN A 204 19.34 1.29 15.01
C ASN A 204 17.90 0.82 15.18
N ALA A 205 17.43 -0.01 14.25
CA ALA A 205 16.14 -0.66 14.38
C ALA A 205 16.17 -1.67 15.56
N PRO A 206 15.10 -1.75 16.37
CA PRO A 206 14.99 -2.78 17.40
C PRO A 206 14.89 -4.17 16.77
N ASN A 207 15.41 -5.20 17.44
CA ASN A 207 15.29 -6.58 16.98
C ASN A 207 13.83 -7.04 17.07
N ALA A 208 13.29 -7.57 15.97
CA ALA A 208 11.90 -8.00 15.84
C ALA A 208 11.53 -9.18 16.75
N ASP A 209 12.50 -10.03 17.12
CA ASP A 209 12.28 -11.17 18.03
C ASP A 209 12.28 -10.77 19.51
N THR A 210 12.57 -9.50 19.80
CA THR A 210 12.65 -8.99 21.17
C THR A 210 11.56 -7.95 21.42
N PHE A 211 10.79 -8.18 22.48
CA PHE A 211 9.75 -7.28 22.95
C PHE A 211 9.67 -7.33 24.49
N ALA A 212 9.33 -6.18 25.09
CA ALA A 212 9.03 -6.07 26.50
C ALA A 212 7.58 -6.50 26.81
N PHE A 213 6.68 -6.37 25.84
CA PHE A 213 5.30 -6.81 25.93
C PHE A 213 4.74 -7.14 24.55
N PHE A 214 3.93 -8.19 24.46
CA PHE A 214 3.15 -8.54 23.27
C PHE A 214 1.74 -8.96 23.68
N LYS A 215 0.73 -8.52 22.94
CA LYS A 215 -0.65 -8.98 23.11
C LYS A 215 -1.41 -8.94 21.80
N GLY A 216 -2.00 -10.07 21.41
CA GLY A 216 -3.13 -10.10 20.50
C GLY A 216 -4.40 -9.64 21.21
N ILE A 217 -5.08 -8.65 20.63
CA ILE A 217 -6.40 -8.21 21.09
C ILE A 217 -7.44 -9.06 20.36
N ASN A 218 -8.04 -9.99 21.09
CA ASN A 218 -8.89 -11.03 20.52
C ASN A 218 -10.37 -10.62 20.45
N ASP A 219 -10.75 -9.54 21.12
CA ASP A 219 -12.12 -9.04 21.19
C ASP A 219 -12.37 -7.84 20.26
N ALA A 220 -13.63 -7.44 20.13
CA ALA A 220 -14.06 -6.30 19.32
C ALA A 220 -13.89 -4.94 20.04
N GLY A 221 -13.25 -4.92 21.20
CA GLY A 221 -13.13 -3.77 22.09
C GLY A 221 -14.49 -3.19 22.46
N ASN A 222 -14.65 -1.88 22.30
CA ASN A 222 -15.92 -1.19 22.58
C ASN A 222 -16.97 -1.29 21.46
N GLY A 223 -16.71 -2.06 20.40
CA GLY A 223 -17.58 -2.15 19.22
C GLY A 223 -17.56 -0.94 18.27
N ASN A 224 -16.84 0.12 18.64
CA ASN A 224 -16.64 1.35 17.86
C ASN A 224 -15.15 1.57 17.51
N GLY A 225 -14.36 0.48 17.52
CA GLY A 225 -12.97 0.47 17.11
C GLY A 225 -11.95 0.84 18.19
N LEU A 226 -12.36 1.18 19.41
CA LEU A 226 -11.42 1.34 20.51
C LEU A 226 -11.08 -0.05 21.06
N LEU A 227 -9.82 -0.44 20.87
CA LEU A 227 -9.25 -1.69 21.37
C LEU A 227 -8.25 -1.40 22.50
N GLN A 228 -8.10 -2.35 23.42
CA GLN A 228 -7.28 -2.18 24.61
C GLN A 228 -6.45 -3.41 24.94
N ALA A 229 -5.21 -3.20 25.39
CA ALA A 229 -4.36 -4.23 25.99
C ALA A 229 -3.85 -3.77 27.37
N ALA A 230 -4.10 -4.58 28.40
CA ALA A 230 -3.61 -4.31 29.75
C ALA A 230 -2.17 -4.82 29.93
N VAL A 231 -1.26 -3.93 30.34
CA VAL A 231 0.10 -4.26 30.73
C VAL A 231 0.13 -4.40 32.25
N ALA A 232 -0.40 -5.52 32.75
CA ALA A 232 -0.75 -5.68 34.18
C ALA A 232 0.44 -5.55 35.15
N GLY A 233 1.64 -5.94 34.73
CA GLY A 233 2.87 -5.78 35.53
C GLY A 233 3.59 -4.43 35.33
N GLY A 234 3.09 -3.58 34.44
CA GLY A 234 3.82 -2.42 33.96
C GLY A 234 5.08 -2.80 33.18
N LEU A 235 6.01 -1.86 33.09
CA LEU A 235 7.32 -2.04 32.47
C LEU A 235 8.41 -1.48 33.40
N PRO A 236 9.64 -2.01 33.35
CA PRO A 236 10.80 -1.39 33.98
C PRO A 236 11.04 0.04 33.49
N ALA A 237 11.86 0.81 34.19
CA ALA A 237 12.25 2.12 33.73
C ALA A 237 13.07 2.02 32.42
N GLY A 238 12.74 2.83 31.42
CA GLY A 238 13.39 2.77 30.11
C GLY A 238 12.72 3.62 29.04
N PHE A 239 13.15 3.41 27.79
CA PHE A 239 12.68 4.11 26.60
C PHE A 239 12.01 3.11 25.67
N TYR A 240 10.74 3.32 25.35
CA TYR A 240 9.94 2.31 24.67
C TYR A 240 9.27 2.86 23.40
N ARG A 241 9.04 1.95 22.45
CA ARG A 241 8.10 2.15 21.35
C ARG A 241 6.99 1.14 21.49
N VAL A 242 5.75 1.60 21.39
CA VAL A 242 4.58 0.75 21.20
C VAL A 242 4.13 0.87 19.75
N CYS A 243 3.80 -0.26 19.13
CA CYS A 243 3.28 -0.33 17.78
C CYS A 243 2.06 -1.24 17.70
N THR A 244 1.18 -0.95 16.75
CA THR A 244 0.09 -1.84 16.35
C THR A 244 0.53 -2.74 15.20
N MET A 245 -0.10 -3.90 15.07
CA MET A 245 -0.08 -4.71 13.85
C MET A 245 -1.50 -5.16 13.55
N ALA A 246 -2.15 -4.53 12.58
CA ALA A 246 -3.47 -4.89 12.09
C ALA A 246 -3.35 -6.14 11.20
N SER A 247 -4.12 -7.17 11.55
CA SER A 247 -4.07 -8.47 10.91
C SER A 247 -5.46 -8.97 10.54
N ALA A 248 -5.56 -9.74 9.46
CA ALA A 248 -6.74 -10.55 9.20
C ALA A 248 -6.83 -11.72 10.20
N SER A 249 -7.96 -12.42 10.21
CA SER A 249 -8.26 -13.48 11.18
C SER A 249 -7.13 -14.48 11.42
N ASN A 250 -6.44 -14.89 10.36
CA ASN A 250 -5.38 -15.91 10.39
C ASN A 250 -3.96 -15.30 10.44
N HIS A 251 -3.84 -14.09 11.00
CA HIS A 251 -2.58 -13.40 11.35
C HIS A 251 -1.82 -12.72 10.22
N GLN A 252 -2.23 -12.87 8.96
CA GLN A 252 -1.60 -12.14 7.87
C GLN A 252 -1.81 -10.62 8.03
N PRO A 253 -0.79 -9.79 7.74
CA PRO A 253 -0.96 -8.35 7.71
C PRO A 253 -2.10 -7.96 6.76
N VAL A 254 -2.85 -6.92 7.13
CA VAL A 254 -3.98 -6.47 6.30
C VAL A 254 -3.52 -6.00 4.91
N VAL A 255 -4.19 -6.51 3.88
CA VAL A 255 -3.93 -6.16 2.48
C VAL A 255 -4.88 -5.05 2.03
N MET A 256 -4.35 -3.98 1.45
CA MET A 256 -5.06 -2.74 1.11
C MET A 256 -5.12 -2.48 -0.42
N PRO A 257 -6.10 -1.70 -0.92
CA PRO A 257 -6.39 -1.58 -2.35
C PRO A 257 -5.42 -0.74 -3.19
N ILE A 258 -4.61 0.12 -2.56
CA ILE A 258 -3.72 1.06 -3.26
C ILE A 258 -2.39 1.22 -2.55
N ALA A 259 -1.33 1.53 -3.29
CA ALA A 259 0.00 1.78 -2.72
C ALA A 259 0.11 3.16 -2.05
N GLN A 260 -0.47 4.20 -2.64
CA GLN A 260 -0.46 5.58 -2.11
C GLN A 260 -1.53 5.74 -1.03
N ARG A 261 -1.18 5.41 0.21
CA ARG A 261 -2.05 5.51 1.39
C ARG A 261 -1.21 5.74 2.66
N GLY A 262 -1.87 6.14 3.74
CA GLY A 262 -1.26 6.10 5.07
C GLY A 262 -0.99 4.66 5.53
N ALA A 263 -0.09 4.49 6.49
CA ALA A 263 0.10 3.19 7.14
C ALA A 263 -1.19 2.78 7.88
N GLN A 264 -1.54 1.49 7.79
CA GLN A 264 -2.66 0.93 8.54
C GLN A 264 -2.38 0.84 10.06
N ASP A 265 -1.10 0.86 10.41
CA ASP A 265 -0.56 0.71 11.75
C ASP A 265 -0.01 2.04 12.27
N ASP A 266 0.00 2.16 13.59
CA ASP A 266 0.60 3.29 14.29
C ASP A 266 1.73 2.83 15.21
N CYS A 267 2.67 3.73 15.44
CA CYS A 267 3.74 3.55 16.40
C CYS A 267 3.97 4.86 17.15
N THR A 268 3.98 4.81 18.48
CA THR A 268 4.36 5.94 19.32
C THR A 268 5.46 5.54 20.29
N LYS A 269 6.16 6.54 20.83
CA LYS A 269 7.29 6.36 21.73
C LYS A 269 7.01 7.05 23.05
N PHE A 270 7.42 6.42 24.14
CA PHE A 270 7.14 6.87 25.49
C PHE A 270 8.26 6.43 26.43
N THR A 271 8.34 7.03 27.61
CA THR A 271 9.30 6.63 28.63
C THR A 271 8.59 5.98 29.80
N VAL A 272 9.38 5.25 30.59
CA VAL A 272 8.92 4.69 31.85
C VAL A 272 9.93 5.06 32.92
N GLY A 273 9.45 5.61 34.03
CA GLY A 273 10.24 5.93 35.22
C GLY A 273 11.40 6.89 34.99
N GLN A 274 11.37 7.73 33.96
CA GLN A 274 12.41 8.74 33.71
C GLN A 274 12.15 10.04 34.49
N GLY A 275 10.96 10.18 35.08
CA GLY A 275 10.46 11.44 35.60
C GLY A 275 9.98 12.33 34.46
N ASN A 276 9.05 13.24 34.74
CA ASN A 276 8.66 14.25 33.75
C ASN A 276 9.90 15.05 33.32
N ALA A 277 10.46 14.74 32.15
CA ALA A 277 11.39 15.60 31.43
C ALA A 277 10.66 16.81 30.80
N GLY A 278 9.62 17.31 31.48
CA GLY A 278 8.93 18.55 31.16
C GLY A 278 9.65 19.72 31.82
N GLY A 279 10.61 20.32 31.09
CA GLY A 279 11.06 21.72 31.23
C GLY A 279 11.30 22.26 32.65
N ASN A 280 12.44 21.95 33.24
CA ASN A 280 12.91 22.64 34.45
C ASN A 280 13.68 23.91 34.06
N ASN A 281 12.97 25.04 33.89
CA ASN A 281 13.59 26.35 33.64
C ASN A 281 14.21 26.90 34.94
N ASN A 282 15.47 26.54 35.19
CA ASN A 282 16.31 27.21 36.17
C ASN A 282 16.64 28.63 35.65
N SER A 283 15.93 29.64 36.16
CA SER A 283 16.20 31.05 35.85
C SER A 283 17.56 31.47 36.42
N GLN A 284 18.60 31.38 35.59
CA GLN A 284 19.83 32.12 35.78
C GLN A 284 19.52 33.61 35.64
N VAL A 285 19.63 34.36 36.74
CA VAL A 285 19.39 35.79 36.84
C VAL A 285 20.39 36.54 35.96
N PHE A 286 19.93 37.09 34.83
CA PHE A 286 20.70 38.04 34.04
C PHE A 286 20.34 39.47 34.49
N ARG A 287 21.29 40.17 35.12
CA ARG A 287 21.15 41.60 35.50
C ARG A 287 21.44 42.47 34.27
N VAL A 288 20.50 43.34 33.90
CA VAL A 288 20.68 44.39 32.87
C VAL A 288 20.66 45.78 33.55
N PRO A 289 21.48 46.77 33.12
CA PRO A 289 21.59 48.06 33.80
C PRO A 289 20.43 49.03 33.48
N ASN A 290 20.13 49.87 34.47
CA ASN A 290 19.10 50.92 34.49
C ASN A 290 19.22 51.96 33.35
N HIS A 291 18.10 52.30 32.73
CA HIS A 291 17.90 53.56 32.02
C HIS A 291 16.81 54.38 32.70
N SER A 292 17.11 55.65 32.98
CA SER A 292 16.27 56.62 33.69
C SER A 292 15.08 57.10 32.84
N TYR A 293 13.89 57.10 33.44
CA TYR A 293 12.71 57.78 32.89
C TYR A 293 12.45 59.10 33.63
N GLN A 294 12.20 60.15 32.84
CA GLN A 294 11.84 61.51 33.27
C GLN A 294 10.35 61.58 33.65
N GLU A 295 10.06 62.33 34.71
CA GLU A 295 8.72 62.62 35.25
C GLU A 295 7.82 63.34 34.25
N GLN A 296 6.56 62.91 34.14
CA GLN A 296 5.49 63.71 33.53
C GLN A 296 4.33 63.91 34.51
N LYS A 297 3.82 65.15 34.46
CA LYS A 297 2.97 65.84 35.43
C LYS A 297 1.63 65.16 35.71
N GLU A 298 1.29 65.17 37.00
CA GLU A 298 0.00 64.83 37.61
C GLU A 298 -1.22 65.44 36.89
N LYS A 299 -2.18 64.57 36.53
CA LYS A 299 -3.60 64.94 36.35
C LYS A 299 -4.37 64.45 37.57
N LYS A 300 -4.91 65.40 38.35
CA LYS A 300 -5.84 65.15 39.48
C LYS A 300 -7.06 64.35 39.01
N MET A 301 -7.31 63.21 39.65
CA MET A 301 -8.56 62.46 39.51
C MET A 301 -9.71 63.12 40.30
N PRO A 302 -10.99 62.89 39.94
CA PRO A 302 -12.13 63.49 40.62
C PRO A 302 -12.32 62.95 42.04
N ASN A 303 -12.81 63.82 42.93
CA ASN A 303 -13.06 63.58 44.35
C ASN A 303 -14.06 62.42 44.57
N ILE A 304 -13.57 61.31 45.14
CA ILE A 304 -14.39 60.19 45.60
C ILE A 304 -14.68 60.40 47.09
N ASN A 305 -15.97 60.29 47.42
CA ASN A 305 -16.61 60.47 48.73
C ASN A 305 -15.80 59.84 49.91
N PRO A 306 -15.50 60.59 51.00
CA PRO A 306 -14.49 60.21 52.02
C PRO A 306 -15.01 59.24 53.10
N GLN A 307 -15.80 58.22 52.74
CA GLN A 307 -16.37 57.28 53.73
C GLN A 307 -15.81 55.85 53.64
N TYR A 308 -14.87 55.58 52.74
CA TYR A 308 -14.18 54.29 52.64
C TYR A 308 -12.73 54.48 52.16
N GLU A 309 -11.93 55.22 52.92
CA GLU A 309 -10.46 55.15 52.77
C GLU A 309 -9.96 53.91 53.50
N LEU A 310 -9.55 52.89 52.73
CA LEU A 310 -8.79 51.77 53.29
C LEU A 310 -7.52 52.33 53.96
N PRO A 311 -7.17 51.90 55.18
CA PRO A 311 -5.93 52.31 55.81
C PRO A 311 -4.74 52.12 54.85
N PRO A 312 -3.78 53.07 54.78
CA PRO A 312 -2.68 53.03 53.82
C PRO A 312 -1.93 51.70 53.80
N GLU A 313 -1.81 51.05 54.95
CA GLU A 313 -1.15 49.75 55.10
C GLU A 313 -1.91 48.63 54.36
N VAL A 314 -3.25 48.64 54.43
CA VAL A 314 -4.12 47.66 53.76
C VAL A 314 -4.13 47.90 52.24
N ALA A 315 -4.13 49.15 51.81
CA ALA A 315 -4.04 49.50 50.40
C ALA A 315 -2.71 49.05 49.77
N VAL A 316 -1.60 49.17 50.52
CA VAL A 316 -0.27 48.72 50.09
C VAL A 316 -0.19 47.20 50.01
N GLU A 317 -0.76 46.47 50.96
CA GLU A 317 -0.81 45.00 50.90
C GLU A 317 -1.66 44.50 49.73
N ILE A 318 -2.86 45.06 49.52
CA ILE A 318 -3.73 44.67 48.40
C ILE A 318 -3.04 44.97 47.06
N ALA A 319 -2.41 46.15 46.92
CA ALA A 319 -1.65 46.50 45.72
C ALA A 319 -0.39 45.64 45.55
N GLY A 320 0.21 45.17 46.64
CA GLY A 320 1.31 44.20 46.65
C GLY A 320 0.85 42.83 46.14
N TYR A 321 -0.26 42.31 46.70
CA TYR A 321 -0.86 41.03 46.32
C TYR A 321 -1.36 41.02 44.88
N ILE A 322 -1.95 42.11 44.39
CA ILE A 322 -2.39 42.23 42.99
C ILE A 322 -1.18 42.23 42.04
N ARG A 323 -0.09 42.93 42.38
CA ARG A 323 1.13 42.94 41.56
C ARG A 323 1.87 41.60 41.56
N SER A 324 1.99 40.96 42.72
CA SER A 324 2.71 39.68 42.85
C SER A 324 1.87 38.47 42.43
N GLY A 325 0.58 38.47 42.74
CA GLY A 325 -0.32 37.34 42.52
C GLY A 325 -1.00 37.33 41.15
N LEU A 326 -1.23 38.49 40.52
CA LEU A 326 -1.92 38.56 39.22
C LEU A 326 -1.00 38.99 38.08
N PHE A 327 -0.27 40.10 38.24
CA PHE A 327 0.41 40.73 37.10
C PHE A 327 1.79 40.14 36.80
N ALA A 328 2.56 39.75 37.81
CA ALA A 328 3.86 39.10 37.59
C ALA A 328 3.74 37.76 36.82
N PRO A 329 2.82 36.84 37.17
CA PRO A 329 2.63 35.60 36.41
C PRO A 329 2.15 35.84 34.97
N LEU A 330 1.27 36.83 34.78
CA LEU A 330 0.73 37.16 33.46
C LEU A 330 1.82 37.72 32.53
N ALA A 331 2.65 38.64 33.01
CA ALA A 331 3.74 39.21 32.22
C ALA A 331 4.77 38.15 31.80
N THR A 332 5.13 37.24 32.71
CA THR A 332 6.04 36.12 32.41
C THR A 332 5.44 35.16 31.38
N ASN A 333 4.14 34.85 31.49
CA ASN A 333 3.46 33.97 30.54
C ASN A 333 3.35 34.59 29.16
N VAL A 334 3.02 35.88 29.05
CA VAL A 334 2.96 36.60 27.78
C VAL A 334 4.35 36.67 27.11
N GLY A 335 5.40 36.92 27.90
CA GLY A 335 6.78 36.90 27.39
C GLY A 335 7.18 35.53 26.83
N ARG A 336 6.87 34.45 27.56
CA ARG A 336 7.14 33.07 27.12
C ARG A 336 6.38 32.68 25.85
N LEU A 337 5.09 33.01 25.78
CA LEU A 337 4.28 32.76 24.58
C LEU A 337 4.82 33.50 23.36
N THR A 338 5.30 34.73 23.55
CA THR A 338 5.85 35.54 22.46
C THR A 338 7.19 34.96 21.97
N SER A 339 8.07 34.51 22.87
CA SER A 339 9.33 33.86 22.47
C SER A 339 9.12 32.52 21.78
N GLU A 340 8.21 31.68 22.28
CA GLU A 340 7.88 30.39 21.66
C GLU A 340 7.26 30.57 20.27
N CYS A 341 6.42 31.59 20.09
CA CYS A 341 5.86 31.95 18.79
C CYS A 341 6.94 32.43 17.80
N GLN A 342 7.89 33.26 18.28
CA GLN A 342 8.98 33.79 17.46
C GLN A 342 9.94 32.68 16.99
N GLU A 343 10.31 31.75 17.87
CA GLU A 343 11.15 30.60 17.51
C GLU A 343 10.46 29.67 16.52
N GLY A 344 9.15 29.41 16.71
CA GLY A 344 8.35 28.62 15.78
C GLY A 344 8.29 29.23 14.38
N ILE A 345 8.08 30.55 14.28
CA ILE A 345 8.01 31.25 12.99
C ILE A 345 9.37 31.24 12.27
N CYS A 346 10.48 31.43 12.99
CA CYS A 346 11.82 31.33 12.41
C CYS A 346 12.12 29.92 11.89
N GLY A 347 11.77 28.87 12.64
CA GLY A 347 11.96 27.48 12.20
C GLY A 347 11.16 27.13 10.94
N VAL A 348 9.93 27.64 10.82
CA VAL A 348 9.10 27.45 9.61
C VAL A 348 9.71 28.17 8.41
N ARG A 349 10.25 29.38 8.59
CA ARG A 349 10.92 30.14 7.52
C ARG A 349 12.17 29.42 7.02
N ASP A 350 13.03 28.97 7.93
CA ASP A 350 14.28 28.29 7.58
C ASP A 350 13.99 26.94 6.88
N GLY A 351 12.94 26.22 7.29
CA GLY A 351 12.46 25.03 6.59
C GLY A 351 11.92 25.31 5.18
N LEU A 352 11.25 26.44 4.98
CA LEU A 352 10.78 26.87 3.65
C LEU A 352 11.96 27.22 2.73
N GLU A 353 12.97 27.91 3.23
CA GLU A 353 14.16 28.28 2.47
C GLU A 353 14.98 27.04 2.05
N ASP A 354 15.10 26.05 2.94
CA ASP A 354 15.74 24.77 2.62
C ASP A 354 14.95 23.99 1.55
N ALA A 355 13.63 23.89 1.69
CA ALA A 355 12.77 23.25 0.70
C ALA A 355 12.87 23.93 -0.68
N GLN A 356 12.88 25.26 -0.71
CA GLN A 356 13.03 26.04 -1.94
C GLN A 356 14.40 25.83 -2.59
N SER A 357 15.46 25.73 -1.79
CA SER A 357 16.81 25.38 -2.25
C SER A 357 16.87 23.97 -2.84
N GLN A 358 16.25 22.97 -2.20
CA GLN A 358 16.22 21.60 -2.71
C GLN A 358 15.48 21.49 -4.05
N ILE A 359 14.37 22.21 -4.22
CA ILE A 359 13.62 22.23 -5.48
C ILE A 359 14.49 22.76 -6.63
N SER A 360 15.15 23.91 -6.42
CA SER A 360 15.94 24.56 -7.47
C SER A 360 17.23 23.81 -7.79
N ASN A 361 17.91 23.25 -6.79
CA ASN A 361 19.23 22.64 -6.98
C ASN A 361 19.19 21.16 -7.37
N ILE A 362 18.12 20.44 -7.03
CA ILE A 362 18.05 18.98 -7.20
C ILE A 362 16.93 18.60 -8.16
N ILE A 363 15.72 19.11 -7.95
CA ILE A 363 14.54 18.62 -8.67
C ILE A 363 14.53 19.14 -10.11
N GLU A 364 14.71 20.44 -10.32
CA GLU A 364 14.71 21.04 -11.67
C GLU A 364 15.77 20.42 -12.61
N PRO A 365 17.05 20.27 -12.21
CA PRO A 365 18.06 19.68 -13.08
C PRO A 365 17.84 18.18 -13.32
N THR A 366 17.28 17.46 -12.34
CA THR A 366 16.97 16.05 -12.47
C THR A 366 15.79 15.83 -13.41
N ALA A 367 14.74 16.66 -13.31
CA ALA A 367 13.60 16.64 -14.21
C ALA A 367 14.02 16.94 -15.66
N GLU A 368 14.89 17.93 -15.87
CA GLU A 368 15.43 18.27 -17.19
C GLU A 368 16.15 17.09 -17.87
N ARG A 369 16.84 16.24 -17.07
CA ARG A 369 17.48 15.02 -17.57
C ARG A 369 16.52 13.87 -17.83
N LEU A 370 15.45 13.74 -17.05
CA LEU A 370 14.52 12.61 -17.13
C LEU A 370 13.46 12.79 -18.22
N VAL A 371 13.04 14.03 -18.51
CA VAL A 371 12.05 14.35 -19.55
C VAL A 371 12.44 13.78 -20.93
N PRO A 372 13.66 13.99 -21.47
CA PRO A 372 14.03 13.46 -22.78
C PRO A 372 14.05 11.92 -22.77
N ILE A 373 14.52 11.28 -21.70
CA ILE A 373 14.52 9.81 -21.57
C ILE A 373 13.08 9.25 -21.62
N ALA A 374 12.15 9.89 -20.91
CA ALA A 374 10.74 9.49 -20.97
C ALA A 374 10.13 9.67 -22.37
N THR A 375 10.54 10.72 -23.11
CA THR A 375 10.08 10.92 -24.50
C THR A 375 10.64 9.88 -25.46
N GLU A 376 11.90 9.48 -25.29
CA GLU A 376 12.51 8.40 -26.08
C GLU A 376 11.82 7.06 -25.78
N LEU A 377 11.59 6.75 -24.51
CA LEU A 377 10.91 5.53 -24.10
C LEU A 377 9.49 5.43 -24.69
N LYS A 378 8.74 6.55 -24.70
CA LYS A 378 7.42 6.62 -25.37
C LYS A 378 7.53 6.36 -26.87
N SER A 379 8.58 6.85 -27.52
CA SER A 379 8.83 6.58 -28.95
C SER A 379 9.15 5.10 -29.21
N VAL A 380 9.86 4.43 -28.30
CA VAL A 380 10.19 3.01 -28.41
C VAL A 380 8.94 2.16 -28.24
N TYR A 381 8.11 2.41 -27.23
CA TYR A 381 6.85 1.66 -27.04
C TYR A 381 5.92 1.78 -28.25
N ARG A 382 5.80 2.98 -28.84
CA ARG A 382 5.01 3.16 -30.07
C ARG A 382 5.55 2.32 -31.24
N GLN A 383 6.87 2.13 -31.34
CA GLN A 383 7.45 1.25 -32.37
C GLN A 383 7.15 -0.23 -32.11
N ILE A 384 7.12 -0.65 -30.84
CA ILE A 384 6.74 -2.02 -30.47
C ILE A 384 5.29 -2.29 -30.86
N ASP A 385 4.36 -1.38 -30.53
CA ASP A 385 2.94 -1.52 -30.89
C ASP A 385 2.72 -1.64 -32.40
N LEU A 386 3.44 -0.82 -33.18
CA LEU A 386 3.39 -0.89 -34.65
C LEU A 386 3.97 -2.21 -35.19
N LEU A 387 5.00 -2.76 -34.54
CA LEU A 387 5.60 -4.03 -34.93
C LEU A 387 4.64 -5.21 -34.66
N GLU A 388 3.95 -5.20 -33.51
CA GLU A 388 2.94 -6.22 -33.17
C GLU A 388 1.78 -6.23 -34.16
N ALA A 389 1.28 -5.04 -34.54
CA ALA A 389 0.24 -4.92 -35.55
C ALA A 389 0.66 -5.51 -36.91
N LEU A 390 1.93 -5.28 -37.32
CA LEU A 390 2.48 -5.85 -38.56
C LEU A 390 2.62 -7.37 -38.48
N ILE A 391 3.10 -7.91 -37.35
CA ILE A 391 3.22 -9.37 -37.14
C ILE A 391 1.84 -10.05 -37.24
N SER A 392 0.80 -9.46 -36.63
CA SER A 392 -0.57 -9.96 -36.72
C SER A 392 -1.08 -10.01 -38.17
N ARG A 393 -0.78 -8.99 -38.97
CA ARG A 393 -1.16 -8.94 -40.39
C ARG A 393 -0.41 -9.96 -41.24
N ILE A 394 0.88 -10.14 -41.01
CA ILE A 394 1.69 -11.18 -41.68
C ILE A 394 1.13 -12.56 -41.34
N SER A 395 0.81 -12.83 -40.07
CA SER A 395 0.19 -14.09 -39.64
C SER A 395 -1.12 -14.39 -40.38
N ASN A 396 -2.01 -13.40 -40.52
CA ASN A 396 -3.24 -13.57 -41.29
C ASN A 396 -3.00 -13.82 -42.79
N THR A 397 -1.99 -13.16 -43.37
CA THR A 397 -1.62 -13.34 -44.79
C THR A 397 -1.04 -14.74 -45.02
N ILE A 398 -0.22 -15.25 -44.09
CA ILE A 398 0.31 -16.62 -44.11
C ILE A 398 -0.82 -17.64 -44.01
N LYS A 399 -1.80 -17.45 -43.09
CA LYS A 399 -2.97 -18.34 -42.98
C LYS A 399 -3.78 -18.38 -44.27
N LEU A 400 -4.04 -17.23 -44.88
CA LEU A 400 -4.77 -17.16 -46.15
C LEU A 400 -4.00 -17.85 -47.28
N THR A 401 -2.69 -17.65 -47.33
CA THR A 401 -1.82 -18.27 -48.35
C THR A 401 -1.76 -19.78 -48.17
N SER A 402 -1.66 -20.27 -46.93
CA SER A 402 -1.72 -21.71 -46.60
C SER A 402 -3.04 -22.34 -47.04
N ALA A 403 -4.17 -21.70 -46.74
CA ALA A 403 -5.49 -22.21 -47.14
C ALA A 403 -5.64 -22.29 -48.67
N LYS A 404 -5.11 -21.30 -49.41
CA LYS A 404 -5.06 -21.34 -50.88
C LYS A 404 -4.14 -22.44 -51.40
N LEU A 405 -3.00 -22.67 -50.74
CA LEU A 405 -2.07 -23.75 -51.09
C LEU A 405 -2.74 -25.13 -50.91
N ASP A 406 -3.39 -25.37 -49.77
CA ASP A 406 -4.13 -26.61 -49.48
C ASP A 406 -5.23 -26.85 -50.51
N THR A 407 -5.95 -25.79 -50.89
CA THR A 407 -6.99 -25.86 -51.93
C THR A 407 -6.38 -26.25 -53.28
N THR A 408 -5.25 -25.66 -53.65
CA THR A 408 -4.54 -25.93 -54.89
C THR A 408 -4.01 -27.37 -54.92
N GLU A 409 -3.42 -27.85 -53.82
CA GLU A 409 -2.99 -29.24 -53.68
C GLU A 409 -4.17 -30.21 -53.84
N SER A 410 -5.32 -29.90 -53.23
CA SER A 410 -6.52 -30.73 -53.33
C SER A 410 -7.05 -30.84 -54.77
N LEU A 411 -6.93 -29.76 -55.56
CA LEU A 411 -7.30 -29.74 -56.98
C LEU A 411 -6.33 -30.59 -57.81
N ILE A 412 -5.03 -30.46 -57.59
CA ILE A 412 -4.01 -31.29 -58.25
C ILE A 412 -4.24 -32.77 -57.96
N ARG A 413 -4.53 -33.15 -56.71
CA ARG A 413 -4.87 -34.55 -56.34
C ARG A 413 -6.17 -35.05 -56.97
N ARG A 414 -7.10 -34.16 -57.33
CA ARG A 414 -8.32 -34.54 -58.08
C ARG A 414 -8.03 -34.70 -59.56
N GLU A 415 -7.19 -33.84 -60.12
CA GLU A 415 -6.74 -33.92 -61.51
C GLU A 415 -5.96 -35.22 -61.75
N GLU A 416 -5.00 -35.55 -60.89
CA GLU A 416 -4.24 -36.81 -60.94
C GLU A 416 -5.17 -38.03 -60.95
N ARG A 417 -6.23 -38.04 -60.12
CA ARG A 417 -7.25 -39.09 -60.12
C ARG A 417 -8.06 -39.13 -61.41
N SER A 418 -8.47 -37.98 -61.95
CA SER A 418 -9.22 -37.91 -63.21
C SER A 418 -8.43 -38.42 -64.40
N LEU A 419 -7.12 -38.15 -64.44
CA LEU A 419 -6.20 -38.66 -65.46
C LEU A 419 -6.04 -40.19 -65.36
N ASN A 420 -5.87 -40.72 -64.14
CA ASN A 420 -5.82 -42.17 -63.90
C ASN A 420 -7.11 -42.88 -64.33
N ASP A 421 -8.27 -42.22 -64.15
CA ASP A 421 -9.59 -42.73 -64.54
C ASP A 421 -9.96 -42.47 -66.02
N LYS A 422 -9.04 -41.91 -66.82
CA LYS A 422 -9.26 -41.50 -68.24
C LYS A 422 -10.44 -40.55 -68.45
N LYS A 423 -10.77 -39.72 -67.45
CA LYS A 423 -11.81 -38.68 -67.53
C LYS A 423 -11.17 -37.32 -67.85
N PRO A 424 -11.86 -36.43 -68.58
CA PRO A 424 -11.33 -35.09 -68.84
C PRO A 424 -11.17 -34.31 -67.52
N PRO A 425 -10.03 -33.64 -67.30
CA PRO A 425 -9.79 -32.89 -66.07
C PRO A 425 -10.67 -31.63 -66.01
N PRO A 426 -11.05 -31.17 -64.81
CA PRO A 426 -11.79 -29.92 -64.65
C PRO A 426 -10.92 -28.71 -65.01
N LEU A 427 -11.51 -27.70 -65.66
CA LEU A 427 -10.84 -26.43 -65.99
C LEU A 427 -10.55 -25.63 -64.71
N TRP A 428 -9.33 -25.11 -64.59
CA TRP A 428 -8.90 -24.31 -63.45
C TRP A 428 -9.61 -22.95 -63.45
N PRO A 429 -10.15 -22.48 -62.30
CA PRO A 429 -10.60 -21.10 -62.17
C PRO A 429 -9.41 -20.11 -62.22
N SER A 430 -9.68 -18.86 -62.58
CA SER A 430 -8.66 -17.81 -62.65
C SER A 430 -8.01 -17.55 -61.28
N LEU A 431 -6.69 -17.41 -61.26
CA LEU A 431 -5.93 -17.10 -60.05
C LEU A 431 -6.20 -15.63 -59.62
N ASP A 432 -6.96 -15.43 -58.54
CA ASP A 432 -7.09 -14.12 -57.93
C ASP A 432 -5.78 -13.68 -57.28
N LYS A 433 -5.27 -12.50 -57.68
CA LYS A 433 -4.05 -11.91 -57.11
C LYS A 433 -4.22 -11.71 -55.61
N THR A 434 -3.36 -12.34 -54.82
CA THR A 434 -3.31 -12.11 -53.37
C THR A 434 -2.56 -10.80 -53.10
N PRO A 435 -3.03 -9.93 -52.20
CA PRO A 435 -2.26 -8.75 -51.79
C PRO A 435 -0.94 -9.19 -51.17
N ALA A 436 0.17 -8.67 -51.69
CA ALA A 436 1.51 -9.03 -51.25
C ALA A 436 2.00 -8.07 -50.17
N PHE A 437 2.34 -8.60 -49.00
CA PHE A 437 3.01 -7.82 -47.95
C PHE A 437 4.41 -7.40 -48.42
N ARG A 438 4.74 -6.11 -48.30
CA ARG A 438 6.07 -5.57 -48.59
C ARG A 438 6.55 -4.74 -47.41
N ALA A 439 7.61 -5.19 -46.75
CA ALA A 439 8.16 -4.53 -45.55
C ALA A 439 8.51 -3.05 -45.79
N ARG A 440 9.01 -2.71 -46.98
CA ARG A 440 9.35 -1.33 -47.38
C ARG A 440 8.17 -0.35 -47.36
N ASP A 441 6.94 -0.84 -47.42
CA ASP A 441 5.75 0.02 -47.45
C ASP A 441 5.36 0.54 -46.05
N TYR A 442 6.01 0.01 -45.00
CA TYR A 442 5.72 0.29 -43.58
C TYR A 442 6.92 0.86 -42.80
N VAL A 443 8.05 1.11 -43.48
CA VAL A 443 9.27 1.65 -42.87
C VAL A 443 9.67 2.93 -43.62
N VAL A 444 9.82 4.03 -42.89
CA VAL A 444 10.36 5.31 -43.38
C VAL A 444 11.45 5.75 -42.41
N ASP A 445 12.64 6.10 -42.92
CA ASP A 445 13.79 6.55 -42.10
C ASP A 445 14.12 5.63 -40.91
N ASN A 446 14.15 4.32 -41.16
CA ASN A 446 14.36 3.27 -40.14
C ASN A 446 13.33 3.25 -38.98
N ARG A 447 12.15 3.86 -39.15
CA ARG A 447 11.05 3.80 -38.20
C ARG A 447 9.77 3.28 -38.83
N LEU A 448 8.95 2.60 -38.04
CA LEU A 448 7.64 2.13 -38.46
C LEU A 448 6.67 3.30 -38.56
N VAL A 449 5.87 3.33 -39.63
CA VAL A 449 4.86 4.36 -39.86
C VAL A 449 3.45 3.77 -39.85
N GLU A 450 2.51 4.55 -39.32
CA GLU A 450 1.10 4.20 -39.23
C GLU A 450 0.43 4.55 -40.58
N ARG A 451 -0.04 3.54 -41.32
CA ARG A 451 -0.86 3.73 -42.52
C ARG A 451 -2.31 3.36 -42.25
N ASP A 452 -3.23 4.16 -42.77
CA ASP A 452 -4.66 3.92 -42.73
C ASP A 452 -5.01 2.58 -43.41
N LEU A 453 -5.79 1.77 -42.69
CA LEU A 453 -6.04 0.35 -42.95
C LEU A 453 -7.18 0.12 -43.95
N SER A 454 -7.65 1.15 -44.64
CA SER A 454 -8.83 1.10 -45.54
C SER A 454 -8.51 1.17 -47.03
N SER A 455 -7.26 1.45 -47.44
CA SER A 455 -6.92 1.59 -48.85
C SER A 455 -6.23 0.35 -49.43
N PRO A 456 -6.80 -0.29 -50.48
CA PRO A 456 -6.15 -1.39 -51.18
C PRO A 456 -5.08 -0.82 -52.12
N GLY A 457 -3.81 -1.09 -51.80
CA GLY A 457 -2.68 -0.94 -52.73
C GLY A 457 -2.42 -2.20 -53.51
#